data_AF-A0A522R2J5-F1
#
_entry.id   AF-A0A522R2J5-F1
#
_cell.length_a   1.000
_cell.length_b   1.000
_cell.length_c   1.000
_cell.angle_alpha   90.00
_cell.angle_beta   90.00
_cell.angle_gamma   90.00
#
_symmetry.space_group_name_H-M   'P 1'
#
loop_
_entity.id
_entity.type
_entity.pdbx_description
1 polymer ?
#
loop_
_entity_poly.entity_id
_entity_poly.type
_entity_poly.pdbx_seq_one_letter_code
_entity_poly.pdbx_strand_id
1 'polypeptide(L)'
;MNPLLKRFPVLLSALGAALFSRYFLYAWQWLNIIPWALISFIVGLISINRKDSIYNGALFGYFLSSFYLFSDYAGKEDIGSIIKLIAVVLAISLVGASGGTTASVMGNMLKKRFQKRRNAN
;
A
#
# COMPACT_ATOMS: atom_id res chain seq x y z
N MET A 1 9.77 -13.60 16.93
CA MET A 1 9.09 -12.31 16.70
C MET A 1 7.74 -12.57 16.03
N ASN A 2 6.65 -12.16 16.67
CA ASN A 2 5.27 -12.45 16.27
C ASN A 2 5.01 -11.92 14.82
N PRO A 3 4.40 -12.68 13.90
CA PRO A 3 4.16 -12.23 12.51
C PRO A 3 3.38 -10.91 12.42
N LEU A 4 2.53 -10.61 13.40
CA LEU A 4 1.82 -9.34 13.50
C LEU A 4 2.76 -8.15 13.74
N LEU A 5 3.74 -8.30 14.64
CA LEU A 5 4.73 -7.26 14.95
C LEU A 5 5.62 -6.92 13.74
N LYS A 6 5.88 -7.89 12.84
CA LYS A 6 6.62 -7.65 11.60
C LYS A 6 5.84 -6.81 10.58
N ARG A 7 4.51 -6.85 10.63
CA ARG A 7 3.62 -6.19 9.67
C ARG A 7 3.14 -4.83 10.15
N PHE A 8 3.27 -4.55 11.45
CA PHE A 8 2.92 -3.28 12.06
C PHE A 8 3.52 -2.05 11.33
N PRO A 9 4.80 -2.05 10.91
CA PRO A 9 5.37 -0.91 10.18
C PRO A 9 4.72 -0.67 8.81
N VAL A 10 4.24 -1.73 8.15
CA VAL A 10 3.57 -1.66 6.85
C VAL A 10 2.18 -1.06 6.99
N LEU A 11 1.46 -1.40 8.07
CA LEU A 11 0.18 -0.80 8.38
C LEU A 11 0.34 0.68 8.76
N LEU A 12 1.37 1.01 9.54
CA LEU A 12 1.68 2.38 9.94
C LEU A 12 2.04 3.25 8.73
N SER A 13 2.82 2.72 7.77
CA SER A 13 3.17 3.43 6.55
C SER A 13 1.97 3.63 5.62
N ALA A 14 1.05 2.67 5.54
CA ALA A 14 -0.20 2.82 4.80
C ALA A 14 -1.07 3.94 5.39
N LEU A 15 -1.22 3.98 6.71
CA LEU A 15 -1.95 5.04 7.40
C LEU A 15 -1.29 6.41 7.20
N GLY A 16 0.04 6.48 7.39
CA GLY A 16 0.80 7.72 7.20
C GLY A 16 0.71 8.25 5.78
N ALA A 17 0.80 7.38 4.76
CA ALA A 17 0.67 7.76 3.36
C ALA A 17 -0.76 8.24 3.01
N ALA A 18 -1.80 7.63 3.58
CA ALA A 18 -3.17 8.07 3.40
C ALA A 18 -3.40 9.47 3.99
N LEU A 19 -2.93 9.71 5.22
CA LEU A 19 -3.04 11.02 5.87
C LEU A 19 -2.21 12.08 5.14
N PHE A 20 -0.96 11.77 4.77
CA PHE A 20 -0.11 12.68 4.00
C PHE A 20 -0.78 13.09 2.69
N SER A 21 -1.35 12.11 1.97
CA SER A 21 -2.09 12.35 0.73
C SER A 21 -3.27 13.30 0.93
N ARG A 22 -4.04 13.11 2.00
CA ARG A 22 -5.18 13.98 2.33
C ARG A 22 -4.77 15.42 2.63
N TYR A 23 -3.71 15.62 3.43
CA TYR A 23 -3.34 16.97 3.89
C TYR A 23 -2.45 17.75 2.91
N PHE A 24 -1.58 17.06 2.16
CA PHE A 24 -0.59 17.73 1.31
C PHE A 24 -0.91 17.69 -0.19
N LEU A 25 -1.69 16.70 -0.64
CA LEU A 25 -1.90 16.44 -2.07
C LEU A 25 -3.37 16.54 -2.48
N TYR A 26 -4.18 17.22 -1.67
CA TYR A 26 -5.62 17.45 -1.93
C TYR A 26 -5.87 18.11 -3.30
N ALA A 27 -5.01 19.06 -3.69
CA ALA A 27 -5.10 19.76 -4.98
C ALA A 27 -4.60 18.93 -6.18
N TRP A 28 -3.83 17.87 -5.95
CA TRP A 28 -3.17 17.07 -6.99
C TRP A 28 -3.47 15.58 -6.81
N GLN A 29 -4.76 15.24 -6.84
CA GLN A 29 -5.27 13.90 -6.54
C GLN A 29 -4.56 12.77 -7.31
N TRP A 30 -4.19 13.01 -8.57
CA TRP A 30 -3.48 12.04 -9.41
C TRP A 30 -2.00 11.83 -9.03
N LEU A 31 -1.34 12.86 -8.48
CA LEU A 31 0.07 12.76 -8.09
C LEU A 31 0.28 11.88 -6.86
N ASN A 32 -0.77 11.57 -6.10
CA ASN A 32 -0.74 10.64 -4.97
C ASN A 32 -0.21 9.26 -5.33
N ILE A 33 -0.39 8.82 -6.58
CA ILE A 33 0.10 7.52 -7.06
C ILE A 33 1.62 7.41 -6.91
N ILE A 34 2.36 8.50 -7.08
CA ILE A 34 3.83 8.49 -7.03
C ILE A 34 4.36 8.12 -5.64
N PRO A 35 4.05 8.86 -4.55
CA PRO A 35 4.51 8.50 -3.22
C PRO A 35 3.97 7.15 -2.77
N TRP A 36 2.75 6.77 -3.16
CA TRP A 36 2.19 5.46 -2.84
C TRP A 36 2.99 4.32 -3.49
N ALA A 37 3.30 4.44 -4.78
CA ALA A 37 4.11 3.47 -5.50
C ALA A 37 5.54 3.41 -4.92
N LEU A 38 6.13 4.55 -4.58
CA LEU A 38 7.47 4.63 -4.00
C LEU A 38 7.55 3.94 -2.64
N ILE A 39 6.59 4.18 -1.74
CA ILE A 39 6.54 3.53 -0.44
C ILE A 39 6.35 2.01 -0.61
N SER A 40 5.44 1.59 -1.49
CA SER A 40 5.25 0.16 -1.74
C SER A 40 6.51 -0.50 -2.34
N PHE A 41 7.23 0.22 -3.19
CA PHE A 41 8.51 -0.23 -3.73
C PHE A 41 9.57 -0.39 -2.63
N ILE A 42 9.65 0.57 -1.70
CA ILE A 42 10.53 0.49 -0.53
C ILE A 42 10.17 -0.71 0.35
N VAL A 43 8.87 -0.96 0.59
CA VAL A 43 8.38 -2.17 1.28
C VAL A 43 8.91 -3.44 0.59
N GLY A 44 8.94 -3.43 -0.74
CA GLY A 44 9.54 -4.49 -1.56
C GLY A 44 11.04 -4.69 -1.34
N LEU A 45 11.80 -3.59 -1.29
CA LEU A 45 13.25 -3.60 -1.05
C LEU A 45 13.59 -4.16 0.33
N ILE A 46 12.85 -3.80 1.38
CA ILE A 46 13.13 -4.29 2.74
C ILE A 46 12.63 -5.72 2.97
N SER A 47 11.69 -6.20 2.16
CA SER A 47 11.14 -7.55 2.29
C SER A 47 12.21 -8.64 2.14
N ILE A 48 12.10 -9.68 2.97
CA ILE A 48 13.12 -10.73 3.05
C ILE A 48 13.02 -11.66 1.84
N ASN A 49 11.80 -12.11 1.55
CA ASN A 49 11.51 -13.10 0.52
C ASN A 49 10.45 -12.59 -0.47
N ARG A 50 10.33 -13.24 -1.64
CA ARG A 50 9.32 -12.86 -2.64
C ARG A 50 7.90 -12.95 -2.08
N LYS A 51 7.60 -14.02 -1.33
CA LYS A 51 6.29 -14.19 -0.66
C LYS A 51 6.00 -13.03 0.28
N ASP A 52 6.98 -12.66 1.11
CA ASP A 52 6.88 -11.55 2.06
C ASP A 52 6.63 -10.20 1.35
N SER A 53 7.32 -9.95 0.24
CA SER A 53 7.09 -8.78 -0.61
C SER A 53 5.67 -8.73 -1.19
N ILE A 54 5.14 -9.87 -1.68
CA ILE A 54 3.76 -9.95 -2.17
C ILE A 54 2.78 -9.63 -1.05
N TYR A 55 2.90 -10.30 0.11
CA TYR A 55 1.99 -10.07 1.23
C TYR A 55 2.04 -8.64 1.76
N ASN A 56 3.24 -8.09 1.98
CA ASN A 56 3.40 -6.75 2.52
C ASN A 56 2.97 -5.68 1.52
N GLY A 57 3.24 -5.87 0.22
CA GLY A 57 2.76 -4.98 -0.84
C GLY A 57 1.23 -5.00 -0.96
N ALA A 58 0.62 -6.18 -0.92
CA ALA A 58 -0.84 -6.35 -0.94
C ALA A 58 -1.48 -5.69 0.28
N LEU A 59 -0.96 -5.95 1.48
CA LEU A 59 -1.42 -5.34 2.73
C LEU A 59 -1.32 -3.82 2.68
N PHE A 60 -0.16 -3.28 2.29
CA PHE A 60 0.05 -1.85 2.16
C PHE A 60 -0.99 -1.23 1.23
N GLY A 61 -1.09 -1.74 0.01
CA GLY A 61 -2.01 -1.20 -1.00
C GLY A 61 -3.48 -1.30 -0.60
N TYR A 62 -3.89 -2.43 0.00
CA TYR A 62 -5.25 -2.62 0.50
C TYR A 62 -5.61 -1.60 1.57
N PHE A 63 -4.77 -1.47 2.60
CA PHE A 63 -5.04 -0.56 3.72
C PHE A 63 -4.94 0.90 3.30
N LEU A 64 -3.99 1.24 2.45
CA LEU A 64 -3.83 2.59 1.90
C LEU A 64 -5.09 3.04 1.18
N SER A 65 -5.59 2.24 0.23
CA SER A 65 -6.82 2.54 -0.51
C SER A 65 -8.02 2.61 0.41
N SER A 66 -8.13 1.68 1.38
CA SER A 66 -9.21 1.68 2.36
C SER A 66 -9.22 2.97 3.17
N PHE A 67 -8.09 3.33 3.79
CA PHE A 67 -7.98 4.54 4.61
C PHE A 67 -8.22 5.81 3.79
N TYR A 68 -7.71 5.86 2.57
CA TYR A 68 -7.92 7.00 1.68
C TYR A 68 -9.42 7.21 1.38
N LEU A 69 -10.12 6.15 0.98
CA LEU A 69 -11.57 6.19 0.72
C LEU A 69 -12.39 6.52 1.97
N PHE A 70 -12.08 5.90 3.11
CA PHE A 70 -12.77 6.20 4.36
C PHE A 70 -12.54 7.64 4.81
N SER A 71 -11.34 8.19 4.55
CA SER A 71 -11.02 9.57 4.92
C SER A 71 -11.80 10.60 4.09
N ASP A 72 -12.17 10.26 2.86
CA ASP A 72 -12.90 11.13 1.94
C ASP A 72 -14.42 10.96 2.03
N TYR A 73 -14.90 9.89 2.69
CA TYR A 73 -16.33 9.67 2.90
C TYR A 73 -16.92 10.69 3.87
N ALA A 74 -17.66 11.67 3.34
CA ALA A 74 -18.26 12.77 4.10
C ALA A 74 -19.57 12.40 4.84
N GLY A 75 -19.89 11.12 5.04
CA GLY A 75 -20.97 10.69 5.94
C GLY A 75 -22.39 11.08 5.49
N LYS A 76 -23.04 10.24 4.68
CA LYS A 76 -24.51 10.17 4.68
C LYS A 76 -24.91 8.90 5.43
N GLU A 77 -25.70 9.04 6.49
CA GLU A 77 -26.08 7.97 7.44
C GLU A 77 -27.15 7.01 6.90
N ASP A 78 -27.23 6.83 5.58
CA ASP A 78 -28.15 5.85 5.00
C ASP A 78 -27.48 4.47 4.92
N ILE A 79 -28.14 3.44 5.46
CA ILE A 79 -27.67 2.04 5.46
C ILE A 79 -27.42 1.56 4.03
N GLY A 80 -28.25 1.98 3.07
CA GLY A 80 -28.04 1.66 1.65
C GLY A 80 -26.76 2.28 1.08
N SER A 81 -26.37 3.45 1.59
CA SER A 81 -25.12 4.13 1.23
C SER A 81 -23.90 3.45 1.87
N ILE A 82 -24.03 2.92 3.09
CA ILE A 82 -22.96 2.18 3.79
C ILE A 82 -22.63 0.87 3.06
N ILE A 83 -23.62 0.10 2.62
CA ILE A 83 -23.37 -1.16 1.90
C ILE A 83 -22.64 -0.89 0.58
N LYS A 84 -23.07 0.13 -0.18
CA LYS A 84 -22.40 0.55 -1.41
C LYS A 84 -20.97 1.03 -1.13
N LEU A 85 -20.76 1.78 -0.06
CA LEU A 85 -19.42 2.21 0.36
C LEU A 85 -18.51 1.01 0.64
N ILE A 86 -18.97 0.04 1.42
CA ILE A 86 -18.19 -1.17 1.72
C ILE A 86 -17.82 -1.92 0.43
N ALA A 87 -18.78 -2.10 -0.49
CA ALA A 87 -18.52 -2.77 -1.76
C ALA A 87 -17.48 -2.02 -2.61
N VAL A 88 -17.59 -0.69 -2.69
CA VAL A 88 -16.64 0.17 -3.41
C VAL A 88 -15.26 0.14 -2.75
N VAL A 89 -15.19 0.23 -1.42
CA VAL A 89 -13.94 0.13 -0.66
C VAL A 89 -13.27 -1.21 -0.91
N LEU A 90 -14.01 -2.32 -0.83
CA LEU A 90 -13.45 -3.64 -1.10
C LEU A 90 -12.91 -3.75 -2.54
N ALA A 91 -13.68 -3.27 -3.53
CA ALA A 91 -13.27 -3.30 -4.93
C ALA A 91 -11.99 -2.47 -5.18
N ILE A 92 -11.96 -1.22 -4.70
CA ILE A 92 -10.80 -0.34 -4.91
C ILE A 92 -9.60 -0.83 -4.09
N SER A 93 -9.80 -1.37 -2.89
CA SER A 93 -8.72 -1.93 -2.08
C SER A 93 -8.10 -3.19 -2.69
N LEU A 94 -8.84 -3.95 -3.50
CA LEU A 94 -8.26 -5.01 -4.33
C LEU A 94 -7.35 -4.44 -5.43
N VAL A 95 -7.76 -3.35 -6.08
CA VAL A 95 -6.92 -2.64 -7.05
C VAL A 95 -5.67 -2.09 -6.36
N GLY A 96 -5.82 -1.46 -5.19
CA GLY A 96 -4.72 -1.01 -4.35
C GLY A 96 -3.76 -2.15 -3.99
N ALA A 97 -4.29 -3.29 -3.57
CA ALA A 97 -3.50 -4.48 -3.27
C ALA A 97 -2.71 -4.98 -4.50
N SER A 98 -3.31 -4.96 -5.70
CA SER A 98 -2.63 -5.36 -6.93
C SER A 98 -1.48 -4.41 -7.31
N GLY A 99 -1.71 -3.09 -7.21
CA GLY A 99 -0.69 -2.07 -7.46
C GLY A 99 0.44 -2.14 -6.43
N GLY A 100 0.08 -2.24 -5.14
CA GLY A 100 1.02 -2.39 -4.05
C GLY A 100 1.89 -3.64 -4.20
N THR A 101 1.27 -4.78 -4.54
CA THR A 101 1.99 -6.03 -4.84
C THR A 101 2.98 -5.85 -5.97
N THR A 102 2.56 -5.23 -7.09
CA THR A 102 3.41 -5.04 -8.26
C THR A 102 4.64 -4.19 -7.94
N ALA A 103 4.45 -3.04 -7.30
CA ALA A 103 5.54 -2.14 -6.90
C ALA A 103 6.50 -2.81 -5.89
N SER A 104 5.96 -3.51 -4.90
CA SER A 104 6.76 -4.25 -3.91
C SER A 104 7.58 -5.36 -4.55
N VAL A 105 6.98 -6.15 -5.45
CA VAL A 105 7.69 -7.22 -6.15
C VAL A 105 8.83 -6.65 -7.01
N MET A 106 8.60 -5.53 -7.69
CA MET A 106 9.65 -4.82 -8.44
C MET A 106 10.82 -4.41 -7.53
N GLY A 107 10.54 -3.86 -6.35
CA GLY A 107 11.56 -3.53 -5.35
C GLY A 107 12.36 -4.76 -4.92
N ASN A 108 11.69 -5.87 -4.61
CA ASN A 108 12.36 -7.11 -4.22
C ASN A 108 13.25 -7.68 -5.34
N MET A 109 12.78 -7.63 -6.59
CA MET A 109 13.54 -8.07 -7.76
C MET A 109 14.81 -7.22 -7.95
N LEU A 110 14.71 -5.91 -7.78
CA LEU A 110 15.85 -5.01 -7.88
C LEU A 110 16.91 -5.31 -6.80
N LYS A 111 16.49 -5.48 -5.54
CA LYS A 111 17.38 -5.90 -4.44
C LYS A 111 18.14 -7.18 -4.78
N LYS A 112 17.46 -8.21 -5.28
CA LYS A 112 18.09 -9.49 -5.64
C LYS A 112 19.12 -9.32 -6.75
N ARG A 113 18.87 -8.46 -7.74
CA ARG A 113 19.84 -8.16 -8.81
C ARG A 113 21.10 -7.50 -8.25
N PHE A 114 20.95 -6.55 -7.33
CA PHE A 114 22.10 -5.91 -6.69
C PHE A 114 22.91 -6.88 -5.83
N GLN A 115 22.26 -7.72 -5.04
CA GLN A 115 22.94 -8.75 -4.24
C GLN A 115 23.68 -9.76 -5.12
N LYS A 116 23.07 -10.20 -6.22
CA LYS A 116 23.72 -11.10 -7.18
C LYS A 116 24.97 -10.46 -7.81
N ARG A 117 24.90 -9.20 -8.22
CA ARG A 117 26.06 -8.47 -8.77
C ARG A 117 27.18 -8.31 -7.73
N ARG A 118 26.84 -7.98 -6.48
CA ARG A 118 27.83 -7.81 -5.41
C ARG A 118 28.59 -9.09 -5.09
N ASN A 119 27.93 -10.25 -5.18
CA ASN A 119 28.57 -11.54 -4.91
C ASN A 119 29.37 -12.09 -6.11
N ALA A 120 29.29 -11.43 -7.28
CA ALA A 120 30.02 -11.83 -8.49
C ALA A 120 31.31 -11.02 -8.71
N ASN A 121 31.51 -9.96 -7.92
CA ASN A 121 32.73 -9.16 -7.85
C ASN A 121 33.48 -9.50 -6.56
#